data_AF-A0A0G3H081-F1
#
_entry.id   AF-A0A0G3H081-F1
#
_cell.length_a   1.000
_cell.length_b   1.000
_cell.length_c   1.000
_cell.angle_alpha   90.00
_cell.angle_beta   90.00
_cell.angle_gamma   90.00
#
_symmetry.space_group_name_H-M   'P 1'
#
loop_
_entity.id
_entity.type
_entity.pdbx_description
1 polymer ?
#
loop_
_entity_poly.entity_id
_entity_poly.type
_entity_poly.pdbx_seq_one_letter_code
_entity_poly.pdbx_strand_id
1 'polypeptide(L)'
;MINHEDFAGFDRSDFELGGLSPEFLAEGFAFAPDWLPQDFKDFFLDYYSWTVNGTEILPPAPAVVWDNAQMHLFDNFREWYPDREDFYPIAKLNGASYLVFHRKSDGQVECGYYDFTDEAWYGGGPYESFEKWAYALLEQNN
;
A
#
# COMPACT_ATOMS: atom_id res chain seq x y z
N MET A 1 -5.57 -7.94 10.86
CA MET A 1 -4.21 -7.74 10.32
C MET A 1 -3.93 -8.90 9.38
N ILE A 2 -3.39 -8.60 8.19
CA ILE A 2 -3.09 -9.60 7.16
C ILE A 2 -2.15 -10.68 7.73
N ASN A 3 -2.53 -11.94 7.56
CA ASN A 3 -1.74 -13.09 7.98
C ASN A 3 -1.21 -13.83 6.74
N HIS A 4 0.12 -13.94 6.60
CA HIS A 4 0.72 -14.60 5.44
C HIS A 4 0.27 -16.06 5.25
N GLU A 5 -0.08 -16.78 6.32
CA GLU A 5 -0.58 -18.16 6.26
C GLU A 5 -1.91 -18.26 5.47
N ASP A 6 -2.74 -17.22 5.51
CA ASP A 6 -4.00 -17.19 4.76
C ASP A 6 -3.76 -17.07 3.25
N PHE A 7 -2.54 -16.67 2.85
CA PHE A 7 -2.10 -16.52 1.47
C PHE A 7 -1.15 -17.65 1.01
N ALA A 8 -0.86 -18.64 1.86
CA ALA A 8 0.12 -19.70 1.56
C ALA A 8 -0.23 -20.54 0.31
N GLY A 9 -1.52 -20.64 -0.04
CA GLY A 9 -2.00 -21.31 -1.25
C GLY A 9 -2.19 -20.39 -2.45
N PHE A 10 -1.86 -19.10 -2.34
CA PHE A 10 -2.06 -18.13 -3.40
C PHE A 10 -0.76 -17.89 -4.16
N ASP A 11 -0.59 -18.57 -5.30
CA ASP A 11 0.63 -18.58 -6.13
C ASP A 11 1.13 -17.19 -6.59
N ARG A 12 0.31 -16.14 -6.44
CA ARG A 12 0.66 -14.76 -6.77
C ARG A 12 0.98 -13.92 -5.54
N SER A 13 1.29 -14.53 -4.41
CA SER A 13 1.62 -13.87 -3.16
C SER A 13 2.99 -14.29 -2.67
N ASP A 14 3.87 -13.33 -2.41
CA ASP A 14 5.20 -13.55 -1.86
C ASP A 14 5.50 -12.49 -0.79
N PHE A 15 5.59 -12.93 0.46
CA PHE A 15 5.91 -12.09 1.61
C PHE A 15 7.40 -12.19 1.92
N GLU A 16 8.06 -11.05 2.04
CA GLU A 16 9.40 -11.01 2.60
C GLU A 16 9.29 -10.94 4.13
N LEU A 17 9.59 -12.05 4.80
CA LEU A 17 9.53 -12.14 6.25
C LEU A 17 10.69 -11.38 6.92
N GLY A 18 10.46 -10.91 8.15
CA GLY A 18 11.46 -10.19 8.93
C GLY A 18 11.31 -8.69 8.79
N GLY A 19 10.26 -8.16 9.43
CA GLY A 19 9.93 -6.74 9.44
C GLY A 19 10.93 -5.84 10.19
N LEU A 20 10.55 -4.58 10.31
CA LEU A 20 11.34 -3.50 10.89
C LEU A 20 11.15 -3.42 12.41
N SER A 21 12.16 -2.91 13.11
CA SER A 21 11.96 -2.53 14.51
C SER A 21 10.97 -1.35 14.61
N PRO A 22 10.25 -1.20 15.72
CA PRO A 22 9.32 -0.08 15.91
C PRO A 22 9.96 1.30 15.70
N GLU A 23 11.22 1.47 16.10
CA GLU A 23 11.96 2.71 15.93
C GLU A 23 12.25 3.00 14.45
N PHE A 24 12.78 2.01 13.73
CA PHE A 24 13.02 2.13 12.29
C PHE A 24 11.73 2.36 11.50
N LEU A 25 10.63 1.71 11.90
CA LEU A 25 9.33 1.90 11.28
C LEU A 25 8.81 3.33 11.47
N ALA A 26 8.92 3.87 12.69
CA ALA A 26 8.50 5.23 13.01
C ALA A 26 9.33 6.27 12.24
N GLU A 27 10.65 6.09 12.18
CA GLU A 27 11.54 6.94 11.37
C GLU A 27 11.20 6.84 9.87
N GLY A 28 11.00 5.62 9.38
CA GLY A 28 10.65 5.32 8.00
C GLY A 28 9.36 5.99 7.54
N PHE A 29 8.37 6.13 8.42
CA PHE A 29 7.08 6.79 8.11
C PHE A 29 7.00 8.24 8.59
N ALA A 30 8.08 8.87 9.06
CA ALA A 30 8.05 10.24 9.58
C ALA A 30 7.58 11.31 8.54
N PHE A 31 7.66 11.00 7.25
CA PHE A 31 7.18 11.85 6.15
C PHE A 31 5.68 11.67 5.85
N ALA A 32 5.09 10.56 6.28
CA ALA A 32 3.75 10.15 5.88
C ALA A 32 2.69 10.99 6.60
N PRO A 33 1.51 11.18 6.00
CA PRO A 33 0.45 11.93 6.64
C PRO A 33 -0.09 11.22 7.88
N ASP A 34 -0.52 12.00 8.88
CA ASP A 34 -1.05 11.49 10.16
C ASP A 34 -2.30 10.60 9.99
N TRP A 35 -3.03 10.77 8.89
CA TRP A 35 -4.23 10.00 8.60
C TRP A 35 -3.95 8.63 7.96
N LEU A 36 -2.70 8.35 7.57
CA LEU A 36 -2.33 7.05 7.00
C LEU A 36 -2.66 5.94 8.02
N PRO A 37 -3.44 4.92 7.62
CA PRO A 37 -3.89 3.88 8.56
C PRO A 37 -2.74 3.19 9.29
N GLN A 38 -2.90 3.02 10.61
CA GLN A 38 -1.87 2.42 11.46
C GLN A 38 -1.69 0.93 11.18
N ASP A 39 -2.74 0.22 10.78
CA ASP A 39 -2.69 -1.19 10.40
C ASP A 39 -1.77 -1.44 9.19
N PHE A 40 -1.74 -0.50 8.23
CA PHE A 40 -0.77 -0.53 7.13
C PHE A 40 0.66 -0.24 7.60
N LYS A 41 0.86 0.67 8.56
CA LYS A 41 2.19 0.90 9.11
C LYS A 41 2.68 -0.34 9.87
N ASP A 42 1.82 -0.90 10.71
CA ASP A 42 2.11 -2.06 11.56
C ASP A 42 2.36 -3.33 10.74
N PHE A 43 1.84 -3.42 9.51
CA PHE A 43 2.18 -4.49 8.56
C PHE A 43 3.70 -4.72 8.47
N PHE A 44 4.47 -3.63 8.49
CA PHE A 44 5.92 -3.69 8.35
C PHE A 44 6.67 -4.10 9.61
N LEU A 45 5.97 -4.33 10.73
CA LEU A 45 6.57 -4.95 11.91
C LEU A 45 6.84 -6.44 11.68
N ASP A 46 5.98 -7.10 10.91
CA ASP A 46 6.06 -8.54 10.67
C ASP A 46 6.65 -8.86 9.28
N TYR A 47 6.35 -8.04 8.28
CA TYR A 47 6.69 -8.29 6.88
C TYR A 47 7.48 -7.13 6.29
N TYR A 48 8.68 -7.38 5.77
CA TYR A 48 9.50 -6.34 5.16
C TYR A 48 8.87 -5.80 3.88
N SER A 49 8.40 -6.69 3.00
CA SER A 49 7.73 -6.32 1.75
C SER A 49 6.70 -7.38 1.39
N TRP A 50 5.82 -7.06 0.45
CA TRP A 50 4.85 -8.03 -0.05
C TRP A 50 4.52 -7.79 -1.51
N THR A 51 4.73 -8.81 -2.34
CA THR A 51 4.22 -8.83 -3.71
C THR A 51 2.96 -9.67 -3.75
N VAL A 52 1.84 -9.08 -4.17
CA VAL A 52 0.56 -9.78 -4.28
C VAL A 52 -0.17 -9.44 -5.57
N ASN A 53 -0.58 -10.47 -6.31
CA ASN A 53 -1.27 -10.34 -7.60
C ASN A 53 -0.58 -9.36 -8.57
N GLY A 54 0.75 -9.37 -8.60
CA GLY A 54 1.57 -8.48 -9.43
C GLY A 54 1.73 -7.05 -8.88
N THR A 55 1.25 -6.79 -7.66
CA THR A 55 1.37 -5.51 -6.96
C THR A 55 2.45 -5.61 -5.89
N GLU A 56 3.49 -4.80 -5.99
CA GLU A 56 4.58 -4.75 -5.01
C GLU A 56 4.31 -3.64 -3.97
N ILE A 57 4.09 -4.05 -2.72
CA ILE A 57 3.92 -3.16 -1.56
C ILE A 57 5.30 -2.82 -1.01
N LEU A 58 5.70 -1.55 -1.13
CA LEU A 58 7.05 -1.08 -0.81
C LEU A 58 7.23 -0.75 0.68
N PRO A 59 8.38 -1.08 1.29
CA PRO A 59 8.67 -0.74 2.69
C PRO A 59 8.98 0.74 2.91
N PRO A 60 8.74 1.25 4.13
CA PRO A 60 9.29 2.51 4.62
C PRO A 60 10.79 2.38 4.98
N ALA A 61 11.56 1.68 4.16
CA ALA A 61 12.96 1.29 4.40
C ALA A 61 13.72 1.10 3.07
N PRO A 62 15.03 0.78 3.11
CA PRO A 62 15.83 0.69 1.91
C PRO A 62 15.46 -0.47 0.97
N ALA A 63 14.83 -0.20 -0.18
CA ALA A 63 14.57 -1.23 -1.19
C ALA A 63 15.10 -0.81 -2.56
N VAL A 64 15.59 -1.79 -3.32
CA VAL A 64 16.20 -1.62 -4.64
C VAL A 64 17.40 -0.67 -4.58
N VAL A 65 17.21 0.62 -4.89
CA VAL A 65 18.24 1.68 -4.87
C VAL A 65 17.85 2.89 -4.01
N TRP A 66 16.71 2.82 -3.32
CA TRP A 66 16.19 3.92 -2.51
C TRP A 66 16.45 3.65 -1.04
N ASP A 67 16.88 4.67 -0.30
CA ASP A 67 17.08 4.57 1.15
C ASP A 67 15.74 4.44 1.91
N ASN A 68 14.64 4.89 1.30
CA ASN A 68 13.27 4.69 1.77
C ASN A 68 12.34 4.58 0.56
N ALA A 69 11.95 3.36 0.22
CA ALA A 69 11.18 3.08 -1.00
C ALA A 69 9.77 3.69 -0.95
N GLN A 70 9.13 3.66 0.21
CA GLN A 70 7.80 4.24 0.39
C GLN A 70 7.81 5.78 0.32
N MET A 71 8.86 6.43 0.83
CA MET A 71 9.06 7.88 0.67
C MET A 71 9.29 8.23 -0.80
N HIS A 72 10.13 7.47 -1.49
CA HIS A 72 10.38 7.69 -2.91
C HIS A 72 9.10 7.57 -3.75
N LEU A 73 8.27 6.56 -3.49
CA LEU A 73 6.97 6.39 -4.14
C LEU A 73 6.06 7.59 -3.88
N PHE A 74 5.98 8.04 -2.62
CA PHE A 74 5.15 9.17 -2.23
C PHE A 74 5.61 10.49 -2.88
N ASP A 75 6.90 10.77 -2.87
CA ASP A 75 7.47 11.97 -3.49
C ASP A 75 7.22 11.97 -5.00
N ASN A 76 7.47 10.84 -5.69
CA ASN A 76 7.18 10.73 -7.12
C ASN A 76 5.70 10.95 -7.41
N PHE A 77 4.80 10.37 -6.62
CA PHE A 77 3.36 10.58 -6.78
C PHE A 77 2.97 12.06 -6.65
N ARG A 78 3.53 12.78 -5.66
CA ARG A 78 3.26 14.21 -5.46
C ARG A 78 3.79 15.10 -6.58
N GLU A 79 4.85 14.70 -7.28
CA GLU A 79 5.31 15.42 -8.48
C GLU A 79 4.29 15.39 -9.61
N TRP A 80 3.59 14.25 -9.78
CA TRP A 80 2.58 14.08 -10.83
C TRP A 80 1.19 14.55 -10.41
N TYR A 81 0.85 14.41 -9.12
CA TYR A 81 -0.48 14.71 -8.57
C TYR A 81 -0.40 15.63 -7.34
N PRO A 82 0.13 16.86 -7.48
CA PRO A 82 0.36 17.76 -6.35
C PRO A 82 -0.92 18.17 -5.61
N ASP A 83 -2.07 18.16 -6.29
CA ASP A 83 -3.38 18.54 -5.74
C ASP A 83 -4.18 17.36 -5.15
N ARG A 84 -3.56 16.17 -5.03
CA ARG A 84 -4.20 14.94 -4.53
C ARG A 84 -3.69 14.56 -3.13
N GLU A 85 -3.66 15.51 -2.21
CA GLU A 85 -3.19 15.32 -0.82
C GLU A 85 -4.12 14.39 0.02
N ASP A 86 -5.30 14.10 -0.50
CA ASP A 86 -6.25 13.11 -0.02
C ASP A 86 -5.87 11.67 -0.41
N PHE A 87 -4.89 11.48 -1.29
CA PHE A 87 -4.40 10.16 -1.69
C PHE A 87 -3.01 9.85 -1.12
N TYR A 88 -2.76 8.58 -0.86
CA TYR A 88 -1.45 8.06 -0.48
C TYR A 88 -1.16 6.75 -1.25
N PRO A 89 -0.17 6.72 -2.16
CA PRO A 89 0.21 5.53 -2.89
C PRO A 89 0.94 4.52 -2.02
N ILE A 90 0.62 3.24 -2.18
CA ILE A 90 1.35 2.13 -1.56
C ILE A 90 1.93 1.14 -2.58
N ALA A 91 1.49 1.22 -3.84
CA ALA A 91 2.15 0.57 -4.96
C ALA A 91 1.87 1.31 -6.28
N LYS A 92 2.83 1.27 -7.20
CA LYS A 92 2.64 1.71 -8.59
C LYS A 92 2.41 0.49 -9.48
N LEU A 93 1.38 0.53 -10.32
CA LEU A 93 0.99 -0.60 -11.17
C LEU A 93 1.46 -0.41 -12.61
N ASN A 94 0.87 0.55 -13.30
CA ASN A 94 1.25 0.94 -14.66
C ASN A 94 0.78 2.38 -14.92
N GLY A 95 1.44 3.12 -15.81
CA GLY A 95 1.00 4.48 -16.19
C GLY A 95 0.60 5.36 -15.00
N ALA A 96 -0.68 5.74 -14.98
CA ALA A 96 -1.33 6.57 -13.95
C ALA A 96 -2.12 5.74 -12.90
N SER A 97 -1.87 4.44 -12.83
CA SER A 97 -2.62 3.48 -12.02
C SER A 97 -1.79 3.03 -10.81
N TYR A 98 -2.41 3.11 -9.63
CA TYR A 98 -1.78 2.88 -8.34
C TYR A 98 -2.70 2.05 -7.44
N LEU A 99 -2.11 1.35 -6.47
CA LEU A 99 -2.81 0.97 -5.25
C LEU A 99 -2.62 2.12 -4.26
N VAL A 100 -3.72 2.63 -3.71
CA VAL A 100 -3.73 3.83 -2.89
C VAL A 100 -4.59 3.66 -1.65
N PHE A 101 -4.33 4.48 -0.65
CA PHE A 101 -5.33 4.95 0.30
C PHE A 101 -5.93 6.27 -0.18
N HIS A 102 -7.24 6.45 0.04
CA HIS A 102 -7.95 7.70 -0.21
C HIS A 102 -8.70 8.11 1.06
N ARG A 103 -8.40 9.31 1.57
CA ARG A 103 -9.09 9.91 2.71
C ARG A 103 -10.25 10.78 2.22
N LYS A 104 -11.47 10.34 2.52
CA LYS A 104 -12.71 11.06 2.23
C LYS A 104 -12.88 12.30 3.10
N SER A 105 -13.80 13.17 2.69
CA SER A 105 -14.12 14.42 3.40
C SER A 105 -14.62 14.21 4.84
N ASP A 106 -15.20 13.05 5.14
CA ASP A 106 -15.66 12.67 6.48
C ASP A 106 -14.54 12.03 7.34
N GLY A 107 -13.32 11.92 6.80
CA GLY A 107 -12.17 11.33 7.45
C GLY A 107 -12.07 9.80 7.30
N GLN A 108 -13.05 9.14 6.68
CA GLN A 108 -12.94 7.72 6.37
C GLN A 108 -11.81 7.49 5.35
N VAL A 109 -11.02 6.43 5.55
CA VAL A 109 -9.99 6.02 4.61
C VAL A 109 -10.43 4.75 3.90
N GLU A 110 -10.32 4.74 2.58
CA GLU A 110 -10.59 3.59 1.73
C GLU A 110 -9.29 3.17 1.01
N CYS A 111 -9.23 1.92 0.56
CA CYS A 111 -8.06 1.33 -0.10
C CYS A 111 -8.46 0.60 -1.39
N GLY A 112 -7.65 0.70 -2.43
CA GLY A 112 -7.87 -0.08 -3.65
C GLY A 112 -7.10 0.45 -4.84
N TYR A 113 -7.32 -0.20 -5.98
CA TYR A 113 -6.71 0.24 -7.24
C TYR A 113 -7.45 1.43 -7.81
N TYR A 114 -6.70 2.50 -8.12
CA TYR A 114 -7.23 3.74 -8.65
C TYR A 114 -6.41 4.18 -9.86
N ASP A 115 -7.11 4.55 -10.93
CA ASP A 115 -6.51 5.13 -12.13
C ASP A 115 -6.75 6.64 -12.16
N PHE A 116 -5.67 7.42 -12.16
CA PHE A 116 -5.73 8.88 -12.15
C PHE A 116 -5.97 9.50 -13.55
N THR A 117 -5.88 8.72 -14.63
CA THR A 117 -6.31 9.18 -15.97
C THR A 117 -7.82 9.10 -16.11
N ASP A 118 -8.40 7.98 -15.68
CA ASP A 118 -9.86 7.74 -15.75
C ASP A 118 -10.61 8.27 -14.51
N GLU A 119 -9.89 8.73 -13.48
CA GLU A 119 -10.40 9.14 -12.17
C GLU A 119 -11.34 8.12 -11.54
N ALA A 120 -11.00 6.83 -11.66
CA ALA A 120 -11.88 5.73 -11.31
C ALA A 120 -11.19 4.61 -10.54
N TRP A 121 -11.95 4.00 -9.63
CA TRP A 121 -11.58 2.75 -8.97
C TRP A 121 -11.75 1.56 -9.92
N TYR A 122 -10.93 0.53 -9.75
CA TYR A 122 -11.07 -0.75 -10.45
C TYR A 122 -10.67 -1.94 -9.56
N GLY A 123 -10.80 -3.15 -10.10
CA GLY A 123 -10.49 -4.39 -9.36
C GLY A 123 -11.49 -4.73 -8.26
N GLY A 124 -12.72 -4.22 -8.35
CA GLY A 124 -13.79 -4.49 -7.38
C GLY A 124 -13.81 -3.56 -6.15
N GLY A 125 -12.87 -2.61 -6.07
CA GLY A 125 -12.80 -1.60 -5.02
C GLY A 125 -13.63 -0.33 -5.30
N PRO A 126 -13.58 0.67 -4.40
CA PRO A 126 -12.72 0.72 -3.21
C PRO A 126 -13.15 -0.23 -2.09
N TYR A 127 -12.21 -0.52 -1.18
CA TYR A 127 -12.41 -1.35 0.01
C TYR A 127 -12.26 -0.50 1.28
N GLU A 128 -12.88 -0.94 2.38
CA GLU A 128 -12.88 -0.22 3.65
C GLU A 128 -11.51 -0.20 4.35
N SER A 129 -10.58 -1.06 3.96
CA SER A 129 -9.22 -1.11 4.54
C SER A 129 -8.25 -1.86 3.63
N PHE A 130 -6.94 -1.75 3.96
CA PHE A 130 -5.88 -2.53 3.32
C PHE A 130 -6.10 -4.03 3.47
N GLU A 131 -6.50 -4.46 4.67
CA GLU A 131 -6.85 -5.84 4.95
C GLU A 131 -8.02 -6.32 4.08
N LYS A 132 -9.11 -5.53 3.96
CA LYS A 132 -10.25 -5.92 3.12
C LYS A 132 -9.88 -6.04 1.64
N TRP A 133 -9.08 -5.10 1.13
CA TRP A 133 -8.54 -5.21 -0.24
C TRP A 133 -7.72 -6.49 -0.42
N ALA A 134 -6.80 -6.77 0.51
CA ALA A 134 -5.93 -7.94 0.48
C ALA A 134 -6.73 -9.26 0.43
N TYR A 135 -7.71 -9.43 1.32
CA TYR A 135 -8.52 -10.66 1.36
C TYR A 135 -9.47 -10.77 0.16
N ALA A 136 -9.92 -9.66 -0.44
CA ALA A 136 -10.73 -9.70 -1.66
C ALA A 136 -9.97 -10.32 -2.85
N LEU A 137 -8.63 -10.26 -2.86
CA LEU A 137 -7.81 -10.92 -3.89
C LEU A 137 -7.90 -12.44 -3.83
N LEU A 138 -8.11 -13.01 -2.64
CA LEU A 138 -8.30 -14.46 -2.47
C LEU A 138 -9.65 -14.90 -3.02
N GLU A 139 -10.69 -14.08 -2.85
CA GLU A 139 -12.04 -14.39 -3.33
C GLU A 139 -12.16 -14.31 -4.86
N GLN A 140 -11.44 -13.38 -5.49
CA GLN A 140 -11.50 -13.18 -6.95
C GLN A 140 -10.73 -14.23 -7.77
N ASN A 141 -9.89 -15.05 -7.12
CA ASN A 141 -9.08 -16.08 -7.77
C ASN A 141 -9.52 -17.53 -7.46
N ASN A 142 -10.65 -17.69 -6.76
CA ASN A 142 -11.37 -18.97 -6.57
C ASN A 142 -12.50 -19.11 -7.59
#